data_AF-A0A8U1EPV0-F1
#
_entry.id   AF-A0A8U1EPV0-F1
#
_cell.length_a   1.000
_cell.length_b   1.000
_cell.length_c   1.000
_cell.angle_alpha   90.00
_cell.angle_beta   90.00
_cell.angle_gamma   90.00
#
_symmetry.space_group_name_H-M   'P 1'
#
loop_
_entity.id
_entity.type
_entity.pdbx_description
1 polymer ?
#
loop_
_entity_poly.entity_id
_entity_poly.type
_entity_poly.pdbx_seq_one_letter_code
_entity_poly.pdbx_strand_id
1 'polypeptide(L)'
;MAALLHYIVFLSALVQGSESSSVFVLKGQDVRLDVQENFKLKEFEVLKWTFGSANIVRCSDTLSVRVSPEYNNRVEFYKGNFSLLLKNIQEGDSGPYTAGVTGDKEQTIIVFKLVPQESVEPPVLTVDSNSNINGICNVTVTCRGQNTSVTSSCNNSTCSQVGGESRGAETSTVPLLSVYVAGGSIICNHSNQVSWATDTKERMELSPIKSEQGEKANDNYAFTVGTPVCVVGFIALIGFVVCRKQNKRKLTAAAASYYRGKEDIINTDYATVGTPDNSQAGGEEQASPGPTSPTIYSMVGQPQPSP
;
A
#
# COMPACT_ATOMS: atom_id res chain seq x y z
N MET A 1 33.54 -28.08 -45.41
CA MET A 1 33.01 -27.34 -44.25
C MET A 1 31.97 -26.29 -44.65
N ALA A 2 32.34 -25.12 -45.19
CA ALA A 2 31.39 -24.01 -45.42
C ALA A 2 30.12 -24.38 -46.22
N ALA A 3 30.24 -25.15 -47.31
CA ALA A 3 29.08 -25.60 -48.10
C ALA A 3 28.14 -26.55 -47.33
N LEU A 4 28.68 -27.39 -46.44
CA LEU A 4 27.90 -28.27 -45.57
C LEU A 4 27.10 -27.46 -44.53
N LEU A 5 27.69 -26.40 -43.97
CA LEU A 5 26.98 -25.47 -43.07
C LEU A 5 25.84 -24.76 -43.80
N HIS A 6 26.05 -24.27 -45.03
CA HIS A 6 24.97 -23.65 -45.82
C HIS A 6 23.86 -24.65 -46.14
N TYR A 7 24.19 -25.91 -46.45
CA TYR A 7 23.19 -26.96 -46.70
C TYR A 7 22.38 -27.32 -45.44
N ILE A 8 23.01 -27.37 -44.26
CA ILE A 8 22.34 -27.59 -42.98
C ILE A 8 21.45 -26.39 -42.59
N VAL A 9 21.88 -25.17 -42.85
CA VAL A 9 21.07 -23.95 -42.65
C VAL A 9 19.88 -23.91 -43.61
N PHE A 10 20.03 -24.34 -44.86
CA PHE A 10 18.90 -24.48 -45.79
C PHE A 10 17.93 -25.60 -45.38
N LEU A 11 18.43 -26.73 -44.88
CA LEU A 11 17.58 -27.82 -44.40
C LEU A 11 16.79 -27.45 -43.13
N SER A 12 17.39 -26.69 -42.21
CA SER A 12 16.66 -26.17 -41.04
C SER A 12 15.64 -25.09 -41.43
N ALA A 13 15.94 -24.23 -42.41
CA ALA A 13 14.97 -23.28 -42.96
C ALA A 13 13.81 -23.93 -43.75
N LEU A 14 13.97 -25.19 -44.19
CA LEU A 14 12.91 -25.97 -44.83
C LEU A 14 11.97 -26.69 -43.85
N VAL A 15 12.28 -26.71 -42.55
CA VAL A 15 11.33 -27.14 -41.51
C VAL A 15 10.41 -25.98 -41.15
N GLN A 16 9.51 -25.64 -42.07
CA GLN A 16 8.28 -24.91 -41.73
C GLN A 16 7.34 -25.85 -40.96
N GLY A 17 7.73 -26.18 -39.72
CA GLY A 17 6.82 -26.77 -38.76
C GLY A 17 5.68 -25.79 -38.50
N SER A 18 4.43 -26.25 -38.59
CA SER A 18 3.27 -25.43 -38.28
C SER A 18 3.38 -24.88 -36.85
N GLU A 19 3.49 -23.56 -36.70
CA GLU A 19 3.74 -22.91 -35.41
C GLU A 19 2.58 -23.18 -34.44
N SER A 20 2.82 -24.07 -33.47
CA SER A 20 1.79 -24.55 -32.55
C SER A 20 1.66 -23.62 -31.34
N SER A 21 0.78 -22.63 -31.43
CA SER A 21 0.49 -21.75 -30.30
C SER A 21 -0.25 -22.50 -29.18
N SER A 22 0.12 -22.26 -27.92
CA SER A 22 -0.61 -22.80 -26.76
C SER A 22 -1.59 -21.77 -26.22
N VAL A 23 -2.86 -22.17 -26.06
CA VAL A 23 -3.95 -21.28 -25.63
C VAL A 23 -4.45 -21.76 -24.27
N PHE A 24 -4.17 -20.97 -23.23
CA PHE A 24 -4.58 -21.25 -21.86
C PHE A 24 -5.96 -20.67 -21.59
N VAL A 25 -6.89 -21.46 -21.05
CA VAL A 25 -8.30 -21.05 -20.85
C VAL A 25 -8.80 -21.52 -19.49
N LEU A 26 -9.43 -20.61 -18.74
CA LEU A 26 -10.09 -20.94 -17.48
C LEU A 26 -11.28 -21.88 -17.73
N LYS A 27 -11.36 -23.01 -17.03
CA LYS A 27 -12.47 -23.96 -17.17
C LYS A 27 -13.83 -23.28 -16.99
N GLY A 28 -14.79 -23.65 -17.83
CA GLY A 28 -16.11 -23.04 -17.89
C GLY A 28 -16.23 -21.81 -18.79
N GLN A 29 -15.11 -21.22 -19.25
CA GLN A 29 -15.14 -20.08 -20.19
C GLN A 29 -15.21 -20.52 -21.66
N ASP A 30 -15.60 -19.58 -22.53
CA ASP A 30 -15.54 -19.73 -23.98
C ASP A 30 -14.17 -19.24 -24.50
N VAL A 31 -13.71 -19.79 -25.63
CA VAL A 31 -12.45 -19.39 -26.29
C VAL A 31 -12.61 -19.29 -27.79
N ARG A 32 -12.04 -18.25 -28.39
CA ARG A 32 -12.00 -18.04 -29.84
C ARG A 32 -10.62 -18.40 -30.38
N LEU A 33 -10.59 -19.28 -31.38
CA LEU A 33 -9.40 -19.66 -32.14
C LEU A 33 -9.48 -18.99 -33.51
N ASP A 34 -8.69 -17.94 -33.70
CA ASP A 34 -8.73 -17.13 -34.92
C ASP A 34 -7.81 -17.66 -36.02
N VAL A 35 -8.31 -17.68 -37.25
CA VAL A 35 -7.50 -17.92 -38.46
C VAL A 35 -6.89 -16.59 -38.90
N GLN A 36 -5.62 -16.63 -39.32
CA GLN A 36 -4.84 -15.44 -39.69
C GLN A 36 -5.58 -14.54 -40.71
N GLU A 37 -5.62 -13.23 -40.44
CA GLU A 37 -6.56 -12.25 -41.05
C GLU A 37 -6.56 -12.18 -42.59
N ASN A 38 -5.50 -12.66 -43.24
CA ASN A 38 -5.35 -12.62 -44.70
C ASN A 38 -5.70 -13.94 -45.41
N PHE A 39 -6.15 -14.98 -44.69
CA PHE A 39 -6.52 -16.25 -45.31
C PHE A 39 -7.77 -16.10 -46.21
N LYS A 40 -7.69 -16.68 -47.41
CA LYS A 40 -8.79 -16.73 -48.39
C LYS A 40 -8.91 -18.16 -48.94
N LEU A 41 -10.11 -18.72 -48.81
CA LEU A 41 -10.49 -20.00 -49.40
C LEU A 41 -10.68 -19.83 -50.91
N LYS A 42 -10.10 -20.72 -51.72
CA LYS A 42 -10.24 -20.69 -53.19
C LYS A 42 -11.45 -21.51 -53.65
N GLU A 43 -11.78 -21.43 -54.94
CA GLU A 43 -12.77 -22.28 -55.60
C GLU A 43 -12.44 -23.77 -55.40
N PHE A 44 -13.45 -24.60 -55.16
CA PHE A 44 -13.36 -26.04 -54.84
C PHE A 44 -12.64 -26.41 -53.53
N GLU A 45 -12.08 -25.45 -52.78
CA GLU A 45 -11.45 -25.72 -51.49
C GLU A 45 -12.50 -25.85 -50.37
N VAL A 46 -12.21 -26.73 -49.40
CA VAL A 46 -12.99 -26.90 -48.17
C VAL A 46 -12.08 -26.69 -46.97
N LEU A 47 -12.37 -25.64 -46.18
CA LEU A 47 -11.76 -25.43 -44.87
C LEU A 47 -12.38 -26.38 -43.84
N LYS A 48 -11.55 -26.91 -42.94
CA LYS A 48 -11.92 -27.77 -41.82
C LYS A 48 -11.33 -27.21 -40.54
N TRP A 49 -12.10 -27.32 -39.46
CA TRP A 49 -11.56 -27.37 -38.10
C TRP A 49 -11.63 -28.81 -37.60
N THR A 50 -10.54 -29.28 -36.97
CA THR A 50 -10.46 -30.62 -36.36
C THR A 50 -9.94 -30.56 -34.94
N PHE A 51 -10.38 -31.50 -34.09
CA PHE A 51 -9.79 -31.78 -32.78
C PHE A 51 -9.08 -33.14 -32.88
N GLY A 52 -7.76 -33.14 -32.88
CA GLY A 52 -6.98 -34.29 -33.33
C GLY A 52 -7.40 -34.71 -34.74
N SER A 53 -7.98 -35.91 -34.89
CA SER A 53 -8.52 -36.43 -36.16
C SER A 53 -10.03 -36.22 -36.35
N ALA A 54 -10.77 -35.81 -35.31
CA ALA A 54 -12.22 -35.61 -35.38
C ALA A 54 -12.55 -34.28 -36.09
N ASN A 55 -13.52 -34.29 -37.02
CA ASN A 55 -13.98 -33.06 -37.67
C ASN A 55 -14.92 -32.29 -36.72
N ILE A 56 -14.71 -30.98 -36.55
CA ILE A 56 -15.57 -30.09 -35.77
C ILE A 56 -16.51 -29.32 -36.71
N VAL A 57 -15.92 -28.60 -37.66
CA VAL A 57 -16.61 -27.74 -38.64
C VAL A 57 -16.00 -27.93 -40.01
N ARG A 58 -16.82 -27.86 -41.06
CA ARG A 58 -16.39 -27.79 -42.46
C ARG A 58 -17.07 -26.61 -43.15
N CYS A 59 -16.33 -25.82 -43.90
CA CYS A 59 -16.81 -24.68 -44.67
C CYS A 59 -16.34 -24.82 -46.12
N SER A 60 -17.26 -24.77 -47.09
CA SER A 60 -16.92 -24.72 -48.52
C SER A 60 -16.51 -23.32 -48.98
N ASP A 61 -15.84 -23.26 -50.13
CA ASP A 61 -15.67 -22.08 -51.00
C ASP A 61 -16.91 -21.15 -51.05
N THR A 62 -18.08 -21.76 -51.21
CA THR A 62 -19.43 -21.20 -51.28
C THR A 62 -20.00 -20.79 -49.91
N LEU A 63 -19.16 -20.75 -48.87
CA LEU A 63 -19.47 -20.41 -47.48
C LEU A 63 -20.62 -21.25 -46.87
N SER A 64 -20.82 -22.47 -47.37
CA SER A 64 -21.74 -23.45 -46.80
C SER A 64 -21.06 -24.17 -45.64
N VAL A 65 -21.65 -24.07 -44.45
CA VAL A 65 -21.04 -24.54 -43.20
C VAL A 65 -21.79 -25.76 -42.65
N ARG A 66 -21.04 -26.77 -42.22
CA ARG A 66 -21.55 -27.95 -41.52
C ARG A 66 -20.76 -28.15 -40.23
N VAL A 67 -21.46 -28.26 -39.10
CA VAL A 67 -20.91 -28.62 -37.80
C VAL A 67 -21.15 -30.11 -37.57
N SER A 68 -20.20 -30.82 -36.97
CA SER A 68 -20.37 -32.23 -36.61
C SER A 68 -21.35 -32.37 -35.43
N PRO A 69 -22.20 -33.41 -35.38
CA PRO A 69 -23.26 -33.52 -34.37
C PRO A 69 -22.78 -33.43 -32.91
N GLU A 70 -21.59 -33.98 -32.62
CA GLU A 70 -20.92 -33.95 -31.31
C GLU A 70 -20.62 -32.52 -30.81
N TYR A 71 -20.47 -31.56 -31.74
CA TYR A 71 -20.15 -30.16 -31.44
C TYR A 71 -21.37 -29.22 -31.59
N ASN A 72 -22.57 -29.75 -31.83
CA ASN A 72 -23.79 -28.94 -31.85
C ASN A 72 -23.96 -28.19 -30.52
N ASN A 73 -24.22 -26.88 -30.59
CA ASN A 73 -24.29 -25.95 -29.45
C ASN A 73 -22.98 -25.77 -28.64
N ARG A 74 -21.93 -26.56 -28.89
CA ARG A 74 -20.60 -26.42 -28.29
C ARG A 74 -19.69 -25.43 -29.05
N VAL A 75 -20.03 -25.08 -30.29
CA VAL A 75 -19.23 -24.16 -31.12
C VAL A 75 -20.06 -23.10 -31.85
N GLU A 76 -19.41 -21.99 -32.20
CA GLU A 76 -19.83 -21.07 -33.27
C GLU A 76 -18.70 -20.93 -34.30
N PHE A 77 -19.05 -20.61 -35.55
CA PHE A 77 -18.08 -20.47 -36.64
C PHE A 77 -18.26 -19.14 -37.38
N TYR A 78 -17.24 -18.28 -37.30
CA TYR A 78 -17.24 -16.94 -37.88
C TYR A 78 -16.80 -16.99 -39.35
N LYS A 79 -17.78 -17.12 -40.26
CA LYS A 79 -17.53 -17.21 -41.71
C LYS A 79 -16.63 -16.11 -42.29
N GLY A 80 -16.65 -14.91 -41.71
CA GLY A 80 -15.90 -13.74 -42.20
C GLY A 80 -14.38 -13.85 -42.06
N ASN A 81 -13.88 -14.61 -41.08
CA ASN A 81 -12.46 -14.88 -40.89
C ASN A 81 -12.18 -16.36 -40.52
N PHE A 82 -13.08 -17.26 -40.92
CA PHE A 82 -13.01 -18.73 -40.75
C PHE A 82 -12.73 -19.24 -39.32
N SER A 83 -13.01 -18.43 -38.30
CA SER A 83 -12.56 -18.66 -36.93
C SER A 83 -13.58 -19.44 -36.10
N LEU A 84 -13.10 -20.17 -35.09
CA LEU A 84 -13.91 -21.09 -34.28
C LEU A 84 -14.04 -20.55 -32.84
N LEU A 85 -15.27 -20.35 -32.36
CA LEU A 85 -15.55 -20.23 -30.94
C LEU A 85 -15.83 -21.63 -30.38
N LEU A 86 -15.13 -22.04 -29.33
CA LEU A 86 -15.44 -23.20 -28.50
C LEU A 86 -16.06 -22.72 -27.20
N LYS A 87 -17.16 -23.33 -26.77
CA LYS A 87 -17.95 -22.88 -25.61
C LYS A 87 -17.82 -23.78 -24.39
N ASN A 88 -17.75 -23.18 -23.20
CA ASN A 88 -17.69 -23.88 -21.91
C ASN A 88 -16.57 -24.94 -21.89
N ILE A 89 -15.32 -24.50 -21.96
CA ILE A 89 -14.13 -25.36 -22.03
C ILE A 89 -13.96 -26.19 -20.75
N GLN A 90 -13.72 -27.48 -20.91
CA GLN A 90 -13.51 -28.47 -19.85
C GLN A 90 -12.21 -29.25 -20.08
N GLU A 91 -11.77 -30.03 -19.08
CA GLU A 91 -10.53 -30.84 -19.17
C GLU A 91 -10.52 -31.76 -20.40
N GLY A 92 -11.65 -32.36 -20.75
CA GLY A 92 -11.79 -33.24 -21.91
C GLY A 92 -11.67 -32.55 -23.27
N ASP A 93 -11.72 -31.21 -23.32
CA ASP A 93 -11.48 -30.43 -24.54
C ASP A 93 -9.98 -30.15 -24.76
N SER A 94 -9.09 -30.57 -23.84
CA SER A 94 -7.64 -30.35 -23.89
C SER A 94 -6.98 -31.07 -25.07
N GLY A 95 -6.23 -30.34 -25.91
CA GLY A 95 -5.54 -30.95 -27.06
C GLY A 95 -5.36 -30.03 -28.28
N PRO A 96 -4.93 -30.60 -29.43
CA PRO A 96 -4.67 -29.85 -30.65
C PRO A 96 -5.95 -29.60 -31.48
N TYR A 97 -6.25 -28.32 -31.68
CA TYR A 97 -7.26 -27.82 -32.61
C TYR A 97 -6.58 -27.32 -33.88
N THR A 98 -6.85 -27.96 -35.01
CA THR A 98 -6.20 -27.67 -36.28
C THR A 98 -7.18 -27.05 -37.26
N ALA A 99 -6.84 -25.87 -37.80
CA ALA A 99 -7.46 -25.32 -38.99
C ALA A 99 -6.67 -25.75 -40.22
N GLY A 100 -7.35 -26.34 -41.20
CA GLY A 100 -6.73 -26.82 -42.44
C GLY A 100 -7.68 -26.71 -43.63
N VAL A 101 -7.13 -26.91 -44.83
CA VAL A 101 -7.85 -26.80 -46.10
C VAL A 101 -7.64 -28.09 -46.90
N THR A 102 -8.64 -28.48 -47.68
CA THR A 102 -8.48 -29.51 -48.72
C THR A 102 -8.99 -28.98 -50.05
N GLY A 103 -8.08 -28.93 -51.02
CA GLY A 103 -8.35 -28.85 -52.46
C GLY A 103 -7.63 -30.01 -53.14
N ASP A 104 -6.78 -29.73 -54.13
CA ASP A 104 -5.88 -30.72 -54.75
C ASP A 104 -4.97 -31.46 -53.75
N LYS A 105 -4.70 -30.80 -52.60
CA LYS A 105 -3.89 -31.29 -51.49
C LYS A 105 -4.53 -30.86 -50.17
N GLU A 106 -4.16 -31.55 -49.10
CA GLU A 106 -4.46 -31.11 -47.73
C GLU A 106 -3.34 -30.21 -47.21
N GLN A 107 -3.71 -29.06 -46.62
CA GLN A 107 -2.79 -28.06 -46.09
C GLN A 107 -3.25 -27.60 -44.71
N THR A 108 -2.39 -27.71 -43.71
CA THR A 108 -2.59 -27.07 -42.40
C THR A 108 -2.37 -25.57 -42.51
N ILE A 109 -3.27 -24.76 -41.95
CA ILE A 109 -3.08 -23.31 -41.79
C ILE A 109 -2.42 -23.03 -40.43
N ILE A 110 -3.03 -23.51 -39.34
CA ILE A 110 -2.61 -23.23 -37.96
C ILE A 110 -3.06 -24.35 -37.02
N VAL A 111 -2.28 -24.57 -35.95
CA VAL A 111 -2.58 -25.51 -34.87
C VAL A 111 -2.56 -24.77 -33.54
N PHE A 112 -3.66 -24.81 -32.81
CA PHE A 112 -3.74 -24.31 -31.44
C PHE A 112 -3.77 -25.49 -30.46
N LYS A 113 -2.83 -25.53 -29.52
CA LYS A 113 -2.88 -26.47 -28.39
C LYS A 113 -3.69 -25.83 -27.27
N LEU A 114 -4.95 -26.22 -27.13
CA LEU A 114 -5.81 -25.78 -26.03
C LEU A 114 -5.36 -26.43 -24.72
N VAL A 115 -5.19 -25.62 -23.68
CA VAL A 115 -4.82 -26.06 -22.33
C VAL A 115 -5.82 -25.47 -21.32
N PRO A 116 -6.87 -26.22 -20.97
CA PRO A 116 -7.77 -25.87 -19.87
C PRO A 116 -6.99 -25.76 -18.55
N GLN A 117 -7.32 -24.76 -17.73
CA GLN A 117 -6.77 -24.60 -16.38
C GLN A 117 -7.88 -24.22 -15.39
N GLU A 118 -7.73 -24.66 -14.15
CA GLU A 118 -8.58 -24.20 -13.03
C GLU A 118 -8.08 -22.87 -12.47
N SER A 119 -8.92 -22.19 -11.71
CA SER A 119 -8.45 -21.05 -10.91
C SER A 119 -7.47 -21.57 -9.86
N VAL A 120 -6.37 -20.83 -9.64
CA VAL A 120 -5.54 -21.06 -8.46
C VAL A 120 -6.36 -20.82 -7.18
N GLU A 121 -6.08 -21.61 -6.15
CA GLU A 121 -6.57 -21.35 -4.79
C GLU A 121 -5.71 -20.26 -4.13
N PRO A 122 -6.28 -19.46 -3.20
CA PRO A 122 -5.51 -18.53 -2.39
C PRO A 122 -4.35 -19.25 -1.66
N PRO A 123 -3.13 -18.70 -1.69
CA PRO A 123 -2.01 -19.27 -0.96
C PRO A 123 -2.17 -19.09 0.56
N VAL A 124 -1.31 -19.74 1.33
CA VAL A 124 -1.16 -19.56 2.77
C VAL A 124 0.27 -19.13 3.07
N LEU A 125 0.44 -17.94 3.64
CA LEU A 125 1.72 -17.34 4.02
C LEU A 125 2.01 -17.59 5.50
N THR A 126 2.81 -18.61 5.83
CA THR A 126 3.29 -18.84 7.21
C THR A 126 4.51 -17.98 7.51
N VAL A 127 4.71 -17.70 8.80
CA VAL A 127 5.87 -16.97 9.32
C VAL A 127 6.62 -17.97 10.20
N ASP A 128 7.83 -18.29 9.79
CA ASP A 128 8.59 -19.41 10.35
C ASP A 128 9.64 -18.91 11.37
N SER A 129 10.14 -17.69 11.17
CA SER A 129 10.91 -16.94 12.18
C SER A 129 10.87 -15.44 11.89
N ASN A 130 11.09 -14.62 12.92
CA ASN A 130 11.31 -13.18 12.80
C ASN A 130 12.52 -12.74 13.65
N SER A 131 13.10 -11.61 13.30
CA SER A 131 14.17 -10.95 14.06
C SER A 131 14.17 -9.45 13.75
N ASN A 132 14.45 -8.64 14.77
CA ASN A 132 14.69 -7.21 14.59
C ASN A 132 16.08 -6.89 15.11
N ILE A 133 16.98 -6.49 14.21
CA ILE A 133 18.37 -6.14 14.52
C ILE A 133 18.64 -4.75 13.93
N ASN A 134 19.00 -3.79 14.79
CA ASN A 134 19.29 -2.41 14.41
C ASN A 134 18.16 -1.72 13.60
N GLY A 135 16.90 -2.05 13.88
CA GLY A 135 15.73 -1.53 13.17
C GLY A 135 15.41 -2.23 11.83
N ILE A 136 16.22 -3.21 11.42
CA ILE A 136 15.93 -4.07 10.27
C ILE A 136 15.11 -5.26 10.76
N CYS A 137 13.85 -5.31 10.33
CA CYS A 137 12.99 -6.48 10.44
C CYS A 137 13.40 -7.49 9.35
N ASN A 138 13.89 -8.66 9.76
CA ASN A 138 14.15 -9.81 8.91
C ASN A 138 13.21 -10.96 9.31
N VAL A 139 12.40 -11.44 8.37
CA VAL A 139 11.37 -12.47 8.58
C VAL A 139 11.62 -13.62 7.60
N THR A 140 11.68 -14.86 8.10
CA THR A 140 11.57 -16.05 7.25
C THR A 140 10.09 -16.42 7.14
N VAL A 141 9.59 -16.50 5.91
CA VAL A 141 8.21 -16.87 5.61
C VAL A 141 8.18 -18.05 4.65
N THR A 142 7.19 -18.93 4.80
CA THR A 142 6.90 -20.00 3.84
C THR A 142 5.53 -19.76 3.25
N CYS A 143 5.48 -19.54 1.94
CA CYS A 143 4.24 -19.56 1.22
C CYS A 143 3.93 -20.97 0.71
N ARG A 144 2.67 -21.39 0.81
CA ARG A 144 2.16 -22.66 0.27
C ARG A 144 0.98 -22.37 -0.65
N GLY A 145 0.88 -23.07 -1.78
CA GLY A 145 -0.26 -22.97 -2.70
C GLY A 145 -0.46 -24.30 -3.41
N GLN A 146 -1.65 -24.90 -3.29
CA GLN A 146 -1.93 -26.27 -3.75
C GLN A 146 -0.80 -27.24 -3.33
N ASN A 147 -0.04 -27.75 -4.30
CA ASN A 147 1.02 -28.75 -4.12
C ASN A 147 2.45 -28.18 -4.08
N THR A 148 2.63 -26.85 -4.11
CA THR A 148 3.95 -26.20 -4.11
C THR A 148 4.15 -25.33 -2.85
N SER A 149 5.41 -25.07 -2.51
CA SER A 149 5.76 -24.15 -1.43
C SER A 149 7.10 -23.46 -1.68
N VAL A 150 7.19 -22.17 -1.33
CA VAL A 150 8.40 -21.35 -1.45
C VAL A 150 8.70 -20.69 -0.11
N THR A 151 9.84 -21.02 0.49
CA THR A 151 10.38 -20.33 1.66
C THR A 151 11.25 -19.15 1.23
N SER A 152 11.04 -17.98 1.83
CA SER A 152 11.77 -16.74 1.54
C SER A 152 12.21 -16.03 2.81
N SER A 153 13.39 -15.43 2.78
CA SER A 153 13.86 -14.48 3.78
C SER A 153 13.56 -13.07 3.28
N CYS A 154 12.75 -12.34 4.02
CA CYS A 154 12.27 -11.01 3.68
C CYS A 154 12.83 -9.97 4.67
N ASN A 155 13.32 -8.85 4.14
CA ASN A 155 13.72 -7.68 4.93
C ASN A 155 12.68 -6.55 4.78
N ASN A 156 13.05 -5.31 5.13
CA ASN A 156 12.18 -4.14 5.02
C ASN A 156 11.72 -3.76 3.59
N SER A 157 12.37 -4.26 2.53
CA SER A 157 12.09 -3.88 1.13
C SER A 157 12.18 -5.00 0.09
N THR A 158 12.84 -6.13 0.37
CA THR A 158 12.98 -7.25 -0.58
C THR A 158 12.83 -8.61 0.10
N CYS A 159 12.43 -9.62 -0.67
CA CYS A 159 12.48 -11.03 -0.30
C CYS A 159 13.45 -11.79 -1.20
N SER A 160 14.21 -12.72 -0.64
CA SER A 160 15.04 -13.68 -1.36
C SER A 160 14.65 -15.11 -1.00
N GLN A 161 14.53 -15.98 -2.01
CA GLN A 161 14.19 -17.37 -1.81
C GLN A 161 15.29 -18.11 -1.04
N VAL A 162 14.90 -18.94 -0.07
CA VAL A 162 15.80 -19.78 0.72
C VAL A 162 15.68 -21.23 0.23
N GLY A 163 16.77 -21.74 -0.38
CA GLY A 163 16.75 -23.01 -1.11
C GLY A 163 16.36 -22.82 -2.57
N GLY A 164 17.20 -23.28 -3.50
CA GLY A 164 17.05 -23.01 -4.93
C GLY A 164 16.23 -24.07 -5.66
N GLU A 165 14.90 -24.01 -5.56
CA GLU A 165 14.02 -24.93 -6.31
C GLU A 165 12.69 -24.26 -6.73
N SER A 166 12.09 -24.74 -7.82
CA SER A 166 10.72 -24.38 -8.24
C SER A 166 10.39 -22.90 -8.50
N ARG A 167 11.28 -22.17 -9.20
CA ARG A 167 10.77 -21.20 -10.20
C ARG A 167 10.26 -21.99 -11.40
N GLY A 168 8.94 -22.13 -11.52
CA GLY A 168 8.34 -22.53 -12.79
C GLY A 168 8.72 -21.52 -13.88
N ALA A 169 9.14 -21.99 -15.05
CA ALA A 169 9.27 -21.11 -16.22
C ALA A 169 7.89 -20.56 -16.60
N GLU A 170 7.81 -19.40 -17.24
CA GLU A 170 6.52 -18.77 -17.60
C GLU A 170 5.68 -19.64 -18.57
N THR A 171 6.34 -20.55 -19.30
CA THR A 171 5.73 -21.59 -20.16
C THR A 171 5.33 -22.88 -19.42
N SER A 172 5.54 -22.96 -18.10
CA SER A 172 5.21 -24.13 -17.28
C SER A 172 3.72 -24.20 -16.96
N THR A 173 3.12 -25.38 -17.08
CA THR A 173 1.75 -25.64 -16.61
C THR A 173 1.65 -25.77 -15.08
N VAL A 174 2.77 -25.73 -14.35
CA VAL A 174 2.80 -25.74 -12.88
C VAL A 174 2.59 -24.30 -12.38
N PRO A 175 1.59 -24.04 -11.51
CA PRO A 175 1.40 -22.72 -10.90
C PRO A 175 2.66 -22.19 -10.21
N LEU A 176 2.95 -20.92 -10.44
CA LEU A 176 4.08 -20.21 -9.87
C LEU A 176 3.71 -19.62 -8.50
N LEU A 177 4.57 -19.85 -7.51
CA LEU A 177 4.57 -19.10 -6.25
C LEU A 177 5.65 -18.03 -6.28
N SER A 178 5.31 -16.85 -5.76
CA SER A 178 6.22 -15.70 -5.64
C SER A 178 5.97 -14.97 -4.32
N VAL A 179 7.04 -14.54 -3.66
CA VAL A 179 6.96 -13.82 -2.37
C VAL A 179 7.77 -12.53 -2.49
N TYR A 180 7.17 -11.41 -2.14
CA TYR A 180 7.76 -10.08 -2.28
C TYR A 180 7.22 -9.09 -1.23
N VAL A 181 7.86 -7.93 -1.12
CA VAL A 181 7.42 -6.83 -0.24
C VAL A 181 6.77 -5.73 -1.09
N ALA A 182 5.56 -5.31 -0.73
CA ALA A 182 4.88 -4.18 -1.35
C ALA A 182 3.92 -3.52 -0.36
N GLY A 183 3.70 -2.20 -0.47
CA GLY A 183 2.80 -1.45 0.43
C GLY A 183 3.21 -1.42 1.91
N GLY A 184 4.38 -1.96 2.25
CA GLY A 184 4.83 -2.17 3.64
C GLY A 184 4.62 -3.60 4.17
N SER A 185 3.86 -4.42 3.46
CA SER A 185 3.50 -5.80 3.81
C SER A 185 4.30 -6.84 3.02
N ILE A 186 4.36 -8.07 3.54
CA ILE A 186 4.85 -9.24 2.80
C ILE A 186 3.66 -9.86 2.08
N ILE A 187 3.77 -10.04 0.77
CA ILE A 187 2.75 -10.64 -0.09
C ILE A 187 3.30 -11.96 -0.63
N CYS A 188 2.50 -13.02 -0.56
CA CYS A 188 2.64 -14.14 -1.48
C CYS A 188 1.60 -14.04 -2.59
N ASN A 189 2.03 -14.22 -3.82
CA ASN A 189 1.17 -14.39 -4.99
C ASN A 189 1.36 -15.80 -5.55
N HIS A 190 0.23 -16.48 -5.75
CA HIS A 190 0.09 -17.77 -6.43
C HIS A 190 -0.61 -17.52 -7.76
N SER A 191 -0.05 -17.99 -8.88
CA SER A 191 -0.57 -17.67 -10.21
C SER A 191 -0.29 -18.74 -11.26
N ASN A 192 -1.25 -18.97 -12.15
CA ASN A 192 -1.07 -19.72 -13.39
C ASN A 192 -1.35 -18.82 -14.61
N GLN A 193 -1.45 -19.37 -15.82
CA GLN A 193 -1.64 -18.58 -17.04
C GLN A 193 -3.04 -17.95 -17.18
N VAL A 194 -4.00 -18.30 -16.30
CA VAL A 194 -5.40 -17.84 -16.41
C VAL A 194 -5.93 -17.12 -15.14
N SER A 195 -5.20 -17.20 -14.02
CA SER A 195 -5.68 -16.75 -12.72
C SER A 195 -4.53 -16.48 -11.74
N TRP A 196 -4.79 -15.63 -10.74
CA TRP A 196 -3.87 -15.36 -9.64
C TRP A 196 -4.64 -15.08 -8.34
N ALA A 197 -4.02 -15.38 -7.20
CA ALA A 197 -4.56 -15.15 -5.87
C ALA A 197 -3.43 -14.88 -4.86
N THR A 198 -3.70 -14.04 -3.86
CA THR A 198 -2.70 -13.58 -2.88
C THR A 198 -3.09 -13.85 -1.44
N ASP A 199 -2.06 -13.99 -0.59
CA ASP A 199 -2.15 -13.85 0.87
C ASP A 199 -1.10 -12.84 1.32
N THR A 200 -1.40 -12.06 2.37
CA THR A 200 -0.65 -10.85 2.73
C THR A 200 -0.60 -10.67 4.23
N LYS A 201 0.58 -10.33 4.77
CA LYS A 201 0.77 -10.05 6.20
C LYS A 201 1.48 -8.73 6.44
N GLU A 202 0.91 -7.93 7.33
CA GLU A 202 1.46 -6.61 7.67
C GLU A 202 2.74 -6.74 8.49
N ARG A 203 3.84 -6.17 7.98
CA ARG A 203 5.16 -6.26 8.62
C ARG A 203 5.20 -5.65 10.02
N MET A 204 4.27 -4.74 10.35
CA MET A 204 4.14 -4.17 11.69
C MET A 204 3.68 -5.20 12.73
N GLU A 205 2.82 -6.15 12.36
CA GLU A 205 2.46 -7.29 13.20
C GLU A 205 3.62 -8.29 13.30
N LEU A 206 4.32 -8.52 12.18
CA LEU A 206 5.40 -9.51 12.09
C LEU A 206 6.69 -9.11 12.81
N SER A 207 6.89 -7.83 13.08
CA SER A 207 7.96 -7.32 13.94
C SER A 207 7.56 -5.97 14.52
N PRO A 208 6.90 -5.97 15.70
CA PRO A 208 6.64 -4.75 16.43
C PRO A 208 7.97 -4.03 16.69
N ILE A 209 8.14 -2.86 16.06
CA ILE A 209 9.22 -1.95 16.43
C ILE A 209 8.89 -1.49 17.83
N LYS A 210 9.58 -2.04 18.83
CA LYS A 210 9.63 -1.41 20.16
C LYS A 210 10.25 -0.04 19.95
N SER A 211 9.41 1.00 19.93
CA SER A 211 9.88 2.34 20.17
C SER A 211 10.53 2.33 21.55
N GLU A 212 11.85 2.45 21.60
CA GLU A 212 12.52 2.97 22.79
C GLU A 212 12.18 4.45 22.91
N GLN A 213 10.90 4.73 23.19
CA GLN A 213 10.40 6.01 23.68
C GLN A 213 10.84 6.22 25.13
N GLY A 214 12.10 5.88 25.42
CA GLY A 214 12.84 6.37 26.55
C GLY A 214 13.09 7.85 26.31
N GLU A 215 12.04 8.65 26.53
CA GLU A 215 12.10 10.09 26.60
C GLU A 215 12.98 10.46 27.79
N LYS A 216 14.29 10.37 27.58
CA LYS A 216 15.29 11.02 28.42
C LYS A 216 15.11 12.51 28.21
N ALA A 217 14.19 13.07 28.98
CA ALA A 217 14.09 14.50 29.18
C ALA A 217 15.51 15.03 29.44
N ASN A 218 15.94 16.01 28.65
CA ASN A 218 17.27 16.56 28.78
C ASN A 218 17.33 17.41 30.06
N ASP A 219 17.66 16.79 31.19
CA ASP A 219 17.88 17.43 32.51
C ASP A 219 18.76 18.69 32.41
N ASN A 220 19.64 18.70 31.41
CA ASN A 220 20.40 19.80 30.85
C ASN A 220 19.62 21.14 30.85
N TYR A 221 18.35 21.13 30.40
CA TYR A 221 17.55 22.36 30.22
C TYR A 221 17.15 23.00 31.55
N ALA A 222 16.75 22.17 32.53
CA ALA A 222 16.43 22.64 33.87
C ALA A 222 17.65 23.30 34.55
N PHE A 223 18.83 22.71 34.38
CA PHE A 223 20.06 23.23 34.98
C PHE A 223 20.55 24.52 34.31
N THR A 224 20.45 24.62 32.97
CA THR A 224 20.98 25.75 32.19
C THR A 224 20.13 27.02 32.32
N VAL A 225 18.81 26.90 32.47
CA VAL A 225 17.89 28.07 32.47
C VAL A 225 17.27 28.34 33.85
N GLY A 226 16.97 27.30 34.64
CA GLY A 226 16.29 27.47 35.94
C GLY A 226 17.18 28.09 37.03
N THR A 227 18.47 27.76 37.03
CA THR A 227 19.42 28.21 38.06
C THR A 227 19.65 29.73 38.11
N PRO A 228 19.91 30.47 37.00
CA PRO A 228 20.12 31.92 37.07
C PRO A 228 18.86 32.69 37.49
N VAL A 229 17.67 32.26 37.06
CA VAL A 229 16.39 32.93 37.39
C VAL A 229 16.14 32.92 38.91
N CYS A 230 16.37 31.78 39.56
CA CYS A 230 16.25 31.67 41.01
C CYS A 230 17.23 32.59 41.75
N VAL A 231 18.50 32.64 41.32
CA VAL A 231 19.53 33.50 41.93
C VAL A 231 19.18 34.99 41.83
N VAL A 232 18.71 35.44 40.66
CA VAL A 232 18.26 36.84 40.47
C VAL A 232 17.07 37.16 41.38
N GLY A 233 16.09 36.24 41.50
CA GLY A 233 14.95 36.40 42.40
C GLY A 233 15.35 36.51 43.88
N PHE A 234 16.27 35.67 44.35
CA PHE A 234 16.78 35.75 45.73
C PHE A 234 17.56 37.04 46.00
N ILE A 235 18.40 37.51 45.07
CA ILE A 235 19.13 38.78 45.20
C ILE A 235 18.15 39.96 45.27
N ALA A 236 17.10 39.97 44.44
CA ALA A 236 16.06 41.01 44.47
C ALA A 236 15.29 41.02 45.82
N LEU A 237 14.95 39.85 46.37
CA LEU A 237 14.31 39.73 47.68
C LEU A 237 15.21 40.22 48.82
N ILE A 238 16.50 39.85 48.81
CA ILE A 238 17.48 40.33 49.81
C ILE A 238 17.62 41.85 49.71
N GLY A 239 17.74 42.40 48.50
CA GLY A 239 17.76 43.84 48.25
C GLY A 239 16.52 44.55 48.78
N PHE A 240 15.32 44.01 48.53
CA PHE A 240 14.06 44.55 49.04
C PHE A 240 13.98 44.53 50.58
N VAL A 241 14.40 43.44 51.24
CA VAL A 241 14.44 43.34 52.71
C VAL A 241 15.46 44.31 53.30
N VAL A 242 16.65 44.44 52.70
CA VAL A 242 17.68 45.42 53.12
C VAL A 242 17.17 46.85 52.94
N CYS A 243 16.55 47.19 51.81
CA CYS A 243 15.94 48.50 51.58
C CYS A 243 14.83 48.80 52.59
N ARG A 244 13.93 47.85 52.91
CA ARG A 244 12.91 48.06 53.96
C ARG A 244 13.52 48.21 55.35
N LYS A 245 14.61 47.50 55.67
CA LYS A 245 15.35 47.63 56.93
C LYS A 245 16.10 48.97 57.02
N GLN A 246 16.67 49.46 55.91
CA GLN A 246 17.27 50.79 55.83
C GLN A 246 16.22 51.89 55.91
N ASN A 247 15.07 51.76 55.26
CA ASN A 247 14.01 52.77 55.31
C ASN A 247 13.40 52.87 56.72
N LYS A 248 13.18 51.73 57.40
CA LYS A 248 12.84 51.71 58.84
C LYS A 248 13.92 52.41 59.68
N ARG A 249 15.20 52.15 59.43
CA ARG A 249 16.33 52.82 60.13
C ARG A 249 16.36 54.34 59.89
N LYS A 250 16.12 54.80 58.66
CA LYS A 250 16.01 56.24 58.34
C LYS A 250 14.83 56.89 59.06
N LEU A 251 13.68 56.23 59.11
CA LEU A 251 12.50 56.71 59.84
C LEU A 251 12.77 56.80 61.36
N THR A 252 13.42 55.80 61.96
CA THR A 252 13.81 55.87 63.38
C THR A 252 14.90 56.90 63.66
N ALA A 253 15.81 57.17 62.70
CA ALA A 253 16.81 58.20 62.85
C ALA A 253 16.19 59.61 62.77
N ALA A 254 15.27 59.84 61.83
CA ALA A 254 14.51 61.08 61.73
C ALA A 254 13.67 61.34 63.00
N ALA A 255 13.04 60.30 63.55
CA ALA A 255 12.34 60.37 64.83
C ALA A 255 13.31 60.70 66.00
N ALA A 256 14.49 60.06 66.06
CA ALA A 256 15.49 60.35 67.09
C ALA A 256 16.01 61.80 67.04
N SER A 257 16.18 62.38 65.84
CA SER A 257 16.50 63.81 65.70
C SER A 257 15.34 64.73 66.10
N TYR A 258 14.08 64.31 65.93
CA TYR A 258 12.91 65.09 66.34
C TYR A 258 12.75 65.15 67.87
N TYR A 259 12.95 64.03 68.57
CA TYR A 259 12.85 64.01 70.04
C TYR A 259 14.03 64.69 70.76
N ARG A 260 15.24 64.65 70.20
CA ARG A 260 16.41 65.35 70.76
C ARG A 260 16.33 66.89 70.68
N GLY A 261 15.42 67.44 69.87
CA GLY A 261 15.20 68.88 69.76
C GLY A 261 14.17 69.47 70.73
N LYS A 262 13.70 68.71 71.73
CA LYS A 262 12.53 69.10 72.56
C LYS A 262 12.73 69.03 74.08
N GLU A 263 13.91 68.69 74.58
CA GLU A 263 14.20 68.69 76.02
C GLU A 263 14.62 70.09 76.55
N ASP A 264 15.18 70.96 75.68
CA ASP A 264 15.72 72.28 76.08
C ASP A 264 14.72 73.46 76.01
N ILE A 265 13.42 73.23 75.72
CA ILE A 265 12.43 74.32 75.57
C ILE A 265 11.27 74.21 76.57
N ILE A 266 11.52 74.84 77.73
CA ILE A 266 10.57 75.59 78.57
C ILE A 266 9.37 74.81 79.14
N ASN A 267 9.50 74.49 80.42
CA ASN A 267 8.39 74.31 81.36
C ASN A 267 7.81 75.68 81.76
N THR A 268 6.47 75.89 81.76
CA THR A 268 5.66 76.76 82.67
C THR A 268 4.19 76.95 82.16
N ASP A 269 3.24 76.86 83.10
CA ASP A 269 1.84 77.39 83.08
C ASP A 269 0.74 76.80 82.16
N TYR A 270 -0.46 77.41 82.23
CA TYR A 270 -1.67 76.73 82.75
C TYR A 270 -2.90 76.59 81.83
N ALA A 271 -3.59 75.46 82.05
CA ALA A 271 -5.05 75.19 82.01
C ALA A 271 -6.00 76.04 81.13
N THR A 272 -6.87 75.36 80.36
CA THR A 272 -8.32 75.14 80.68
C THR A 272 -9.01 74.34 79.55
N VAL A 273 -10.15 73.69 79.83
CA VAL A 273 -10.94 72.85 78.89
C VAL A 273 -11.98 73.67 78.10
N GLY A 274 -12.18 73.35 76.81
CA GLY A 274 -13.29 73.85 76.00
C GLY A 274 -13.47 73.07 74.68
N THR A 275 -14.67 72.51 74.46
CA THR A 275 -15.13 71.73 73.28
C THR A 275 -16.51 72.26 72.83
N PRO A 276 -17.13 71.88 71.68
CA PRO A 276 -16.70 71.02 70.56
C PRO A 276 -17.01 71.68 69.17
N ASP A 277 -17.64 70.92 68.24
CA ASP A 277 -18.34 71.31 66.98
C ASP A 277 -17.50 71.60 65.70
N ASN A 278 -17.91 71.22 64.47
CA ASN A 278 -19.03 70.37 63.99
C ASN A 278 -18.78 69.78 62.54
N SER A 279 -19.61 68.83 62.08
CA SER A 279 -20.02 68.46 60.67
C SER A 279 -19.01 68.46 59.49
N GLN A 280 -18.74 67.38 58.72
CA GLN A 280 -19.58 66.67 57.68
C GLN A 280 -19.73 67.46 56.34
N ALA A 281 -19.66 66.94 55.09
CA ALA A 281 -19.66 65.56 54.50
C ALA A 281 -18.34 65.24 53.72
N GLY A 282 -18.18 64.59 52.54
CA GLY A 282 -19.01 63.98 51.45
C GLY A 282 -18.51 64.39 50.04
N GLY A 283 -18.56 63.63 48.92
CA GLY A 283 -18.97 62.24 48.60
C GLY A 283 -18.79 61.89 47.08
N GLU A 284 -19.02 60.62 46.68
CA GLU A 284 -19.27 60.09 45.28
C GLU A 284 -18.17 60.26 44.18
N GLU A 285 -18.27 59.73 42.94
CA GLU A 285 -18.49 58.35 42.38
C GLU A 285 -18.16 58.37 40.85
N GLN A 286 -17.93 57.22 40.15
CA GLN A 286 -18.34 56.90 38.74
C GLN A 286 -17.69 55.58 38.20
N ALA A 287 -18.23 54.98 37.11
CA ALA A 287 -17.85 53.64 36.60
C ALA A 287 -18.21 53.37 35.09
N SER A 288 -17.99 52.11 34.60
CA SER A 288 -18.52 51.50 33.34
C SER A 288 -17.77 51.78 32.01
N PRO A 289 -17.94 51.03 30.88
CA PRO A 289 -18.43 49.64 30.63
C PRO A 289 -17.48 48.75 29.75
N GLY A 290 -17.91 47.53 29.35
CA GLY A 290 -17.28 46.64 28.32
C GLY A 290 -17.87 46.80 26.90
N PRO A 291 -18.10 45.75 26.05
CA PRO A 291 -17.93 44.28 26.27
C PRO A 291 -17.58 43.38 25.02
N THR A 292 -17.68 42.04 25.18
CA THR A 292 -18.02 40.96 24.19
C THR A 292 -17.03 40.35 23.17
N SER A 293 -17.34 39.09 22.81
CA SER A 293 -16.76 38.16 21.80
C SER A 293 -17.91 37.33 21.17
N PRO A 294 -17.75 36.63 20.03
CA PRO A 294 -18.06 35.19 20.03
C PRO A 294 -17.27 34.29 19.04
N THR A 295 -17.51 32.97 19.13
CA THR A 295 -16.95 31.86 18.32
C THR A 295 -17.99 31.25 17.37
N ILE A 296 -17.61 30.74 16.19
CA ILE A 296 -18.41 29.82 15.34
C ILE A 296 -17.55 28.65 14.82
N TYR A 297 -18.20 27.51 14.53
CA TYR A 297 -17.61 26.19 14.25
C TYR A 297 -17.37 25.90 12.76
N SER A 298 -16.60 24.85 12.48
CA SER A 298 -16.48 24.20 11.16
C SER A 298 -17.51 23.06 11.00
N MET A 299 -17.92 22.77 9.75
CA MET A 299 -18.89 21.73 9.39
C MET A 299 -18.28 20.71 8.43
N VAL A 300 -18.64 19.44 8.61
CA VAL A 300 -18.16 18.30 7.81
C VAL A 300 -18.93 18.19 6.49
N GLY A 301 -18.23 17.91 5.38
CA GLY A 301 -18.84 17.56 4.10
C GLY A 301 -18.90 16.05 3.86
N GLN A 302 -20.00 15.58 3.26
CA GLN A 302 -20.11 14.25 2.64
C GLN A 302 -20.30 14.38 1.11
N PRO A 303 -19.89 13.38 0.31
CA PRO A 303 -19.91 13.46 -1.15
C PRO A 303 -21.26 13.10 -1.78
N GLN A 304 -21.45 13.49 -3.04
CA GLN A 304 -22.48 12.94 -3.95
C GLN A 304 -21.82 12.33 -5.22
N PRO A 305 -22.46 11.34 -5.88
CA PRO A 305 -21.81 10.56 -6.94
C PRO A 305 -22.32 10.81 -8.37
N SER A 306 -21.51 10.42 -9.37
CA SER A 306 -21.89 10.06 -10.75
C SER A 306 -22.47 11.20 -11.65
N PRO A 307 -22.65 11.03 -12.98
CA PRO A 307 -22.46 9.84 -13.82
C PRO A 307 -21.02 9.30 -13.86
#